data_AF-A0A966QFX8-F1
#
_entry.id   AF-A0A966QFX8-F1
#
_cell.length_a   1.000
_cell.length_b   1.000
_cell.length_c   1.000
_cell.angle_alpha   90.00
_cell.angle_beta   90.00
_cell.angle_gamma   90.00
#
_symmetry.space_group_name_H-M   'P 1'
#
loop_
_entity.id
_entity.type
_entity.pdbx_description
1 polymer ?
#
loop_
_entity_poly.entity_id
_entity_poly.type
_entity_poly.pdbx_seq_one_letter_code
_entity_poly.pdbx_strand_id
1 'polypeptide(L)'
;MEMRAPVGEVASYLDAHGGWFTRCAAPMSVEPVGSNGYRLSLGRFGNFGFELEPSIALELLPQDLGVYRIETITPAGNPLQIDGYAVDFQASLSLQSEGEFTQVQWELDLEVAIRLPAFIGVLPEALVQSSGDHLLKQIVRQVSRRLTWKVQEDFHAQADLPCPPRQRANF
;
A
#
# COMPACT_ATOMS: atom_id res chain seq x y z
N MET A 1 5.18 -9.33 -11.49
CA MET A 1 3.92 -10.05 -11.22
C MET A 1 3.30 -10.37 -12.56
N GLU A 2 3.07 -11.64 -12.86
CA GLU A 2 2.49 -12.09 -14.12
C GLU A 2 0.96 -11.90 -14.11
N MET A 3 0.42 -11.25 -15.12
CA MET A 3 -1.02 -11.17 -15.40
C MET A 3 -1.28 -11.82 -16.76
N ARG A 4 -2.05 -12.92 -16.79
CA ARG A 4 -2.23 -13.79 -17.98
C ARG A 4 -3.22 -13.22 -19.00
N ALA A 5 -3.07 -11.96 -19.35
CA ALA A 5 -3.85 -11.29 -20.36
C ALA A 5 -3.02 -10.23 -21.09
N PRO A 6 -3.46 -9.79 -22.28
CA PRO A 6 -2.85 -8.67 -23.00
C PRO A 6 -2.87 -7.38 -22.17
N VAL A 7 -1.91 -6.49 -22.45
CA VAL A 7 -1.73 -5.22 -21.71
C VAL A 7 -3.01 -4.39 -21.66
N GLY A 8 -3.82 -4.38 -22.72
CA GLY A 8 -5.08 -3.62 -22.76
C GLY A 8 -6.14 -4.10 -21.75
N GLU A 9 -6.25 -5.41 -21.52
CA GLU A 9 -7.18 -5.97 -20.53
C GLU A 9 -6.68 -5.71 -19.11
N VAL A 10 -5.38 -5.87 -18.89
CA VAL A 10 -4.74 -5.56 -17.60
C VAL A 10 -4.88 -4.07 -17.28
N ALA A 11 -4.66 -3.19 -18.25
CA ALA A 11 -4.83 -1.76 -18.10
C ALA A 11 -6.29 -1.40 -17.76
N SER A 12 -7.26 -1.96 -18.49
CA SER A 12 -8.68 -1.72 -18.23
C SER A 12 -9.10 -2.14 -16.82
N TYR A 13 -8.56 -3.25 -16.33
CA TYR A 13 -8.77 -3.69 -14.94
C TYR A 13 -8.15 -2.71 -13.94
N LEU A 14 -6.91 -2.26 -14.17
CA LEU A 14 -6.20 -1.36 -13.26
C LEU A 14 -6.84 0.04 -13.21
N ASP A 15 -7.28 0.56 -14.35
CA ASP A 15 -8.04 1.82 -14.47
C ASP A 15 -9.36 1.75 -13.65
N ALA A 16 -9.95 0.57 -13.49
CA ALA A 16 -11.15 0.35 -12.68
C ALA A 16 -10.86 0.19 -11.17
N HIS A 17 -9.94 0.98 -10.63
CA HIS A 17 -9.45 0.88 -9.25
C HIS A 17 -10.49 1.06 -8.16
N GLY A 18 -11.59 1.77 -8.42
CA GLY A 18 -12.73 1.86 -7.51
C GLY A 18 -13.28 0.50 -7.05
N GLY A 19 -13.22 -0.51 -7.92
CA GLY A 19 -13.64 -1.85 -7.60
C GLY A 19 -12.57 -2.63 -6.84
N TRP A 20 -11.41 -2.81 -7.45
CA TRP A 20 -10.41 -3.76 -6.96
C TRP A 20 -9.63 -3.24 -5.75
N PHE A 21 -9.38 -1.95 -5.63
CA PHE A 21 -8.50 -1.41 -4.56
C PHE A 21 -9.08 -1.71 -3.18
N THR A 22 -10.37 -1.44 -2.99
CA THR A 22 -11.10 -1.73 -1.74
C THR A 22 -11.11 -3.22 -1.41
N ARG A 23 -11.27 -4.11 -2.41
CA ARG A 23 -11.25 -5.57 -2.20
C ARG A 23 -9.85 -6.08 -1.86
N CYS A 24 -8.84 -5.56 -2.55
CA CYS A 24 -7.46 -6.03 -2.44
C CYS A 24 -6.75 -5.52 -1.19
N ALA A 25 -7.20 -4.40 -0.62
CA ALA A 25 -6.63 -3.82 0.59
C ALA A 25 -6.95 -4.62 1.87
N ALA A 26 -7.94 -5.51 1.87
CA ALA A 26 -8.32 -6.28 3.06
C ALA A 26 -7.11 -7.04 3.68
N PRO A 27 -6.89 -6.97 5.01
CA PRO A 27 -7.81 -6.54 6.06
C PRO A 27 -7.71 -5.04 6.41
N MET A 28 -6.91 -4.25 5.69
CA MET A 28 -6.91 -2.81 5.87
C MET A 28 -8.29 -2.27 5.48
N SER A 29 -8.74 -1.24 6.18
CA SER A 29 -10.02 -0.59 5.85
C SER A 29 -9.76 0.52 4.85
N VAL A 30 -10.59 0.57 3.81
CA VAL A 30 -10.49 1.56 2.74
C VAL A 30 -11.79 2.34 2.66
N GLU A 31 -11.69 3.67 2.76
CA GLU A 31 -12.80 4.59 2.53
C GLU A 31 -12.51 5.43 1.29
N PRO A 32 -13.37 5.44 0.26
CA PRO A 32 -13.16 6.30 -0.90
C PRO A 32 -13.28 7.78 -0.53
N VAL A 33 -12.37 8.60 -1.04
CA VAL A 33 -12.31 10.06 -0.85
C VAL A 33 -12.25 10.71 -2.24
N GLY A 34 -13.41 11.07 -2.79
CA GLY A 34 -13.50 11.62 -4.15
C GLY A 34 -13.46 10.52 -5.22
N SER A 35 -13.00 10.87 -6.43
CA SER A 35 -13.00 9.96 -7.58
C SER A 35 -11.84 8.97 -7.56
N ASN A 36 -10.65 9.46 -7.22
CA ASN A 36 -9.40 8.71 -7.26
C ASN A 36 -8.71 8.59 -5.90
N GLY A 37 -9.28 9.21 -4.87
CA GLY A 37 -8.71 9.21 -3.54
C GLY A 37 -9.28 8.10 -2.65
N TYR A 38 -8.48 7.64 -1.70
CA TYR A 38 -8.85 6.61 -0.73
C TYR A 38 -8.14 6.88 0.60
N ARG A 39 -8.85 6.72 1.71
CA ARG A 39 -8.25 6.65 3.04
C ARG A 39 -8.05 5.19 3.42
N LEU A 40 -6.79 4.80 3.57
CA LEU A 40 -6.36 3.48 3.97
C LEU A 40 -5.99 3.48 5.46
N SER A 41 -6.75 2.77 6.28
CA SER A 41 -6.41 2.52 7.68
C SER A 41 -5.59 1.24 7.79
N LEU A 42 -4.35 1.36 8.27
CA LEU A 42 -3.37 0.28 8.30
C LEU A 42 -3.61 -0.71 9.45
N GLY A 43 -4.55 -0.41 10.34
CA GLY A 43 -4.87 -1.22 11.52
C GLY A 43 -4.14 -0.74 12.78
N ARG A 44 -4.40 -1.41 13.91
CA ARG A 44 -3.87 -1.03 15.21
C ARG A 44 -2.50 -1.67 15.46
N PHE A 45 -1.55 -0.83 15.86
CA PHE A 45 -0.21 -1.23 16.26
C PHE A 45 0.06 -0.71 17.67
N GLY A 46 0.64 -1.53 18.53
CA GLY A 46 0.96 -1.06 19.88
C GLY A 46 1.92 -1.96 20.63
N ASN A 47 2.71 -1.35 21.50
CA ASN A 47 3.58 -2.04 22.45
C ASN A 47 3.86 -1.11 23.64
N PHE A 48 4.14 -1.65 24.83
CA PHE A 48 4.52 -0.89 26.03
C PHE A 48 3.58 0.26 26.44
N GLY A 49 2.26 0.07 26.30
CA GLY A 49 1.26 1.07 26.69
C GLY A 49 1.07 2.23 25.70
N PHE A 50 1.71 2.15 24.53
CA PHE A 50 1.46 3.02 23.38
C PHE A 50 0.74 2.22 22.28
N GLU A 51 -0.38 2.74 21.81
CA GLU A 51 -1.16 2.17 20.72
C GLU A 51 -1.46 3.28 19.69
N LEU A 52 -1.30 2.96 18.41
CA LEU A 52 -1.51 3.85 17.28
C LEU A 52 -2.26 3.09 16.17
N GLU A 53 -3.22 3.77 15.54
CA GLU A 53 -3.92 3.28 14.36
C GLU A 53 -3.65 4.24 13.19
N PRO A 54 -2.54 4.06 12.45
CA PRO A 54 -2.18 4.97 11.38
C PRO A 54 -3.10 4.81 10.18
N SER A 55 -3.44 5.94 9.57
CA SER A 55 -4.21 6.03 8.34
C SER A 55 -3.48 6.91 7.32
N ILE A 56 -3.66 6.60 6.03
CA ILE A 56 -3.03 7.31 4.93
C ILE A 56 -4.12 7.71 3.95
N ALA A 57 -4.12 8.96 3.50
CA ALA A 57 -4.90 9.37 2.34
C ALA A 57 -4.04 9.15 1.09
N LEU A 58 -4.55 8.39 0.13
CA LEU A 58 -3.88 8.01 -1.10
C LEU A 58 -4.67 8.52 -2.30
N GLU A 59 -3.99 8.90 -3.36
CA GLU A 59 -4.57 9.21 -4.67
C GLU A 59 -4.01 8.25 -5.72
N LEU A 60 -4.89 7.55 -6.43
CA LEU A 60 -4.54 6.69 -7.55
C LEU A 60 -4.59 7.53 -8.82
N LEU A 61 -3.43 7.87 -9.36
CA LEU A 61 -3.35 8.71 -10.54
C LEU A 61 -3.75 7.91 -11.79
N PRO A 62 -4.41 8.57 -12.78
CA PRO A 62 -4.60 7.98 -14.10
C PRO A 62 -3.27 7.52 -14.70
N GLN A 63 -3.31 6.47 -15.51
CA GLN A 63 -2.10 5.99 -16.16
C GLN A 63 -1.47 7.03 -17.09
N ASP A 64 -0.14 6.99 -17.17
CA ASP A 64 0.67 7.68 -18.15
C ASP A 64 1.54 6.65 -18.89
N LEU A 65 1.23 6.38 -20.16
CA LEU A 65 1.93 5.40 -21.00
C LEU A 65 2.10 4.00 -20.35
N GLY A 66 1.06 3.52 -19.66
CA GLY A 66 1.09 2.22 -18.98
C GLY A 66 1.82 2.22 -17.63
N VAL A 67 2.17 3.41 -17.11
CA VAL A 67 2.69 3.61 -15.75
C VAL A 67 1.57 4.19 -14.89
N TYR A 68 1.29 3.55 -13.76
CA TYR A 68 0.32 4.03 -12.77
C TYR A 68 1.05 4.42 -11.51
N ARG A 69 0.52 5.41 -10.80
CA ARG A 69 1.09 5.94 -9.58
C ARG A 69 0.05 5.98 -8.47
N ILE A 70 0.49 5.72 -7.26
CA ILE A 70 -0.29 5.87 -6.05
C ILE A 70 0.51 6.75 -5.12
N GLU A 71 -0.03 7.92 -4.80
CA GLU A 71 0.70 8.94 -4.07
C GLU A 71 -0.06 9.33 -2.81
N THR A 72 0.66 9.76 -1.78
CA THR A 72 0.03 10.26 -0.56
C THR A 72 -0.56 11.64 -0.78
N ILE A 73 -1.84 11.79 -0.44
CA ILE A 73 -2.49 13.10 -0.37
C ILE A 73 -1.95 13.80 0.87
N THR A 74 -1.12 14.82 0.66
CA THR A 74 -0.50 15.56 1.76
C THR A 74 -1.57 16.28 2.58
N PRO A 75 -1.73 15.98 3.89
CA PRO A 75 -2.69 16.66 4.72
C PRO A 75 -2.28 18.11 4.97
N ALA A 76 -3.26 18.98 5.25
CA ALA A 76 -2.98 20.36 5.64
C ALA A 76 -2.36 20.40 7.04
N GLY A 77 -1.14 20.92 7.17
CA GLY A 77 -0.41 21.02 8.44
C GLY A 77 0.66 19.94 8.60
N ASN A 78 1.16 19.78 9.84
CA ASN A 78 2.19 18.78 10.13
C ASN A 78 1.57 17.55 10.84
N PRO A 79 1.42 16.41 10.14
CA PRO A 79 0.74 15.23 10.69
C PRO A 79 1.47 14.65 11.90
N LEU A 80 2.80 14.74 11.99
CA LEU A 80 3.54 14.32 13.19
C LEU A 80 3.15 15.11 14.45
N GLN A 81 2.72 16.37 14.30
CA GLN A 81 2.27 17.18 15.42
C GLN A 81 0.80 16.92 15.76
N ILE A 82 -0.03 16.67 14.75
CA ILE A 82 -1.48 16.53 14.88
C ILE A 82 -1.85 15.11 15.31
N ASP A 83 -1.41 14.12 14.54
CA ASP A 83 -1.78 12.72 14.70
C ASP A 83 -0.73 11.90 15.45
N GLY A 84 0.47 12.48 15.63
CA GLY A 84 1.60 11.77 16.26
C GLY A 84 2.29 10.80 15.32
N TYR A 85 1.95 10.79 14.04
CA TYR A 85 2.62 10.02 13.01
C TYR A 85 2.54 10.73 11.65
N ALA A 86 3.42 10.35 10.74
CA ALA A 86 3.32 10.65 9.33
C ALA A 86 3.65 9.39 8.55
N VAL A 87 2.92 9.16 7.46
CA VAL A 87 3.24 8.13 6.51
C VAL A 87 3.32 8.77 5.15
N ASP A 88 4.44 8.56 4.46
CA ASP A 88 4.58 8.86 3.04
C ASP A 88 4.62 7.54 2.28
N PHE A 89 3.65 7.38 1.39
CA PHE A 89 3.46 6.22 0.55
C PHE A 89 3.51 6.66 -0.90
N GLN A 90 4.47 6.13 -1.64
CA GLN A 90 4.69 6.38 -3.06
C GLN A 90 4.85 5.04 -3.76
N ALA A 91 3.87 4.64 -4.56
CA ALA A 91 3.97 3.42 -5.36
C ALA A 91 3.88 3.73 -6.85
N SER A 92 4.60 2.95 -7.64
CA SER A 92 4.43 2.93 -9.08
C SER A 92 4.28 1.50 -9.58
N LEU A 93 3.53 1.35 -10.67
CA LEU A 93 3.46 0.10 -11.39
C LEU A 93 3.62 0.35 -12.88
N SER A 94 4.36 -0.52 -13.56
CA SER A 94 4.55 -0.46 -15.01
C SER A 94 4.14 -1.78 -15.67
N LEU A 95 3.52 -1.65 -16.84
CA LEU A 95 3.06 -2.77 -17.65
C LEU A 95 4.07 -3.07 -18.76
N GLN A 96 4.51 -4.32 -18.85
CA GLN A 96 5.40 -4.81 -19.91
C GLN A 96 4.73 -6.00 -20.59
N SER A 97 4.59 -5.91 -21.92
CA SER A 97 4.04 -7.02 -22.71
C SER A 97 5.09 -8.11 -22.89
N GLU A 98 4.78 -9.33 -22.50
CA GLU A 98 5.62 -10.52 -22.71
C GLU A 98 4.81 -11.60 -23.46
N GLY A 99 4.67 -11.40 -24.78
CA GLY A 99 3.91 -12.31 -25.62
C GLY A 99 2.41 -12.29 -25.27
N GLU A 100 1.91 -13.40 -24.74
CA GLU A 100 0.48 -13.59 -24.40
C GLU A 100 0.11 -13.15 -22.98
N PHE A 101 1.09 -12.72 -22.18
CA PHE A 101 0.85 -12.21 -20.83
C PHE A 101 1.50 -10.84 -20.61
N THR A 102 1.07 -10.17 -19.54
CA THR A 102 1.61 -8.88 -19.11
C THR A 102 2.39 -9.07 -17.83
N GLN A 103 3.66 -8.66 -17.85
CA GLN A 103 4.45 -8.54 -16.65
C GLN A 103 4.21 -7.16 -16.00
N VAL A 104 3.70 -7.17 -14.78
CA VAL A 104 3.49 -5.97 -13.97
C VAL A 104 4.63 -5.84 -12.98
N GLN A 105 5.41 -4.76 -13.10
CA GLN A 105 6.47 -4.43 -12.14
C GLN A 105 5.93 -3.44 -11.12
N TRP A 106 6.24 -3.65 -9.85
CA TRP A 106 5.80 -2.80 -8.74
C TRP A 106 7.01 -2.21 -8.04
N GLU A 107 6.97 -0.92 -7.78
CA GLU A 107 7.91 -0.23 -6.92
C GLU A 107 7.11 0.46 -5.81
N LEU A 108 7.61 0.34 -4.59
CA LEU A 108 7.01 0.98 -3.42
C LEU A 108 8.12 1.65 -2.61
N ASP A 109 7.99 2.95 -2.43
CA ASP A 109 8.68 3.72 -1.41
C ASP A 109 7.69 4.04 -0.27
N LEU A 110 8.10 3.77 0.95
CA LEU A 110 7.27 3.91 2.13
C LEU A 110 8.11 4.40 3.30
N GLU A 111 7.85 5.63 3.72
CA GLU A 111 8.44 6.25 4.88
C GLU A 111 7.39 6.39 5.99
N VAL A 112 7.76 6.02 7.22
CA VAL A 112 6.89 6.20 8.39
C VAL A 112 7.68 6.90 9.48
N ALA A 113 7.15 8.02 9.94
CA ALA A 113 7.64 8.74 11.09
C ALA A 113 6.60 8.68 12.22
N ILE A 114 7.06 8.50 13.45
CA ILE A 114 6.19 8.43 14.63
C ILE A 114 6.75 9.34 15.71
N ARG A 115 5.87 10.14 16.32
CA ARG A 115 6.16 10.93 17.50
C ARG A 115 5.79 10.13 18.74
N LEU A 116 6.79 9.80 19.54
CA LEU A 116 6.59 9.03 20.75
C LEU A 116 6.13 9.93 21.92
N PRO A 117 5.22 9.44 22.79
CA PRO A 117 4.79 10.17 23.97
C PRO A 117 5.91 10.41 24.99
N ALA A 118 5.79 11.48 25.78
CA ALA A 118 6.82 11.89 26.75
C ALA A 118 7.11 10.86 27.86
N PHE A 119 6.17 9.97 28.20
CA PHE A 119 6.39 8.92 29.22
C PHE A 119 7.38 7.82 28.77
N ILE A 120 7.70 7.74 27.47
CA ILE A 120 8.70 6.83 26.92
C ILE A 120 10.14 7.29 27.24
N GLY A 121 10.37 8.52 27.69
CA GLY A 121 11.70 9.00 28.08
C GLY A 121 12.37 8.22 29.24
N VAL A 122 11.62 7.33 29.91
CA VAL A 122 12.12 6.43 30.96
C VAL A 122 12.55 5.06 30.39
N LEU A 123 12.20 4.76 29.14
CA LEU A 123 12.57 3.52 28.46
C LEU A 123 13.96 3.66 27.80
N PRO A 124 14.80 2.61 27.83
CA PRO A 124 16.04 2.56 27.06
C PRO A 124 15.80 2.86 25.57
N GLU A 125 16.65 3.70 24.99
CA GLU A 125 16.57 4.11 23.57
C GLU A 125 16.49 2.90 22.61
N ALA A 126 17.16 1.79 22.94
CA ALA A 126 17.10 0.54 22.18
C ALA A 126 15.70 -0.12 22.14
N LEU A 127 14.91 -0.02 23.22
CA LEU A 127 13.53 -0.54 23.24
C LEU A 127 12.59 0.35 22.43
N VAL A 128 12.88 1.64 22.42
CA VAL A 128 12.14 2.63 21.63
C VAL A 128 12.36 2.40 20.14
N GLN A 129 13.62 2.30 19.72
CA GLN A 129 14.01 2.04 18.34
C GLN A 129 13.50 0.68 17.85
N SER A 130 13.67 -0.40 18.62
CA SER A 130 13.18 -1.73 18.23
C SER A 130 11.65 -1.81 18.09
N SER A 131 10.90 -1.05 18.90
CA SER A 131 9.44 -0.99 18.78
C SER A 131 9.01 -0.19 17.53
N GLY A 132 9.69 0.91 17.23
CA GLY A 132 9.49 1.69 15.99
C GLY A 132 9.81 0.86 14.74
N ASP A 133 10.95 0.18 14.73
CA ASP A 133 11.37 -0.70 13.63
C ASP A 133 10.37 -1.85 13.40
N HIS A 134 9.83 -2.41 14.48
CA HIS A 134 8.84 -3.48 14.37
C HIS A 134 7.56 -2.97 13.72
N LEU A 135 7.06 -1.82 14.16
CA LEU A 135 5.87 -1.19 13.63
C LEU A 135 6.05 -0.83 12.14
N LEU A 136 7.17 -0.18 11.77
CA LEU A 136 7.52 0.10 10.37
C LEU A 136 7.52 -1.19 9.53
N LYS A 137 8.19 -2.24 10.00
CA LYS A 137 8.22 -3.55 9.31
C LYS A 137 6.83 -4.16 9.16
N GLN A 138 5.96 -4.00 10.15
CA GLN A 138 4.59 -4.51 10.08
C GLN A 138 3.75 -3.75 9.05
N ILE A 139 3.84 -2.41 9.03
CA ILE A 139 3.16 -1.57 8.01
C ILE A 139 3.66 -1.95 6.61
N VAL A 140 4.97 -1.90 6.39
CA VAL A 140 5.58 -2.25 5.09
C VAL A 140 5.13 -3.64 4.65
N ARG A 141 5.19 -4.64 5.55
CA ARG A 141 4.79 -6.01 5.23
C ARG A 141 3.31 -6.15 4.90
N GLN A 142 2.43 -5.41 5.59
CA GLN A 142 0.99 -5.47 5.33
C GLN A 142 0.62 -4.81 4.02
N VAL A 143 1.27 -3.71 3.65
CA VAL A 143 0.92 -2.96 2.44
C VAL A 143 1.59 -3.57 1.20
N SER A 144 2.92 -3.74 1.21
CA SER A 144 3.70 -4.09 0.02
C SER A 144 3.38 -5.49 -0.51
N ARG A 145 3.46 -6.49 0.35
CA ARG A 145 3.29 -7.89 -0.06
C ARG A 145 1.83 -8.21 -0.34
N ARG A 146 0.89 -7.55 0.32
CA ARG A 146 -0.52 -7.93 0.23
C ARG A 146 -1.17 -7.38 -1.01
N LEU A 147 -0.95 -6.11 -1.31
CA LEU A 147 -1.53 -5.48 -2.50
C LEU A 147 -1.09 -6.22 -3.77
N THR A 148 0.20 -6.50 -3.93
CA THR A 148 0.70 -7.19 -5.13
C THR A 148 -0.01 -8.53 -5.37
N TRP A 149 -0.05 -9.44 -4.39
CA TRP A 149 -0.67 -10.76 -4.61
C TRP A 149 -2.19 -10.69 -4.65
N LYS A 150 -2.82 -9.76 -3.93
CA LYS A 150 -4.28 -9.62 -3.96
C LYS A 150 -4.78 -9.06 -5.28
N VAL A 151 -4.07 -8.11 -5.86
CA VAL A 151 -4.35 -7.61 -7.21
C VAL A 151 -4.19 -8.72 -8.24
N GLN A 152 -3.15 -9.55 -8.13
CA GLN A 152 -2.99 -10.73 -9.00
C GLN A 152 -4.16 -11.71 -8.87
N GLU A 153 -4.51 -12.09 -7.64
CA GLU A 153 -5.59 -13.04 -7.36
C GLU A 153 -6.94 -12.50 -7.84
N ASP A 154 -7.25 -11.23 -7.55
CA ASP A 154 -8.51 -10.59 -7.94
C ASP A 154 -8.63 -10.45 -9.46
N PHE A 155 -7.56 -10.05 -10.15
CA PHE A 155 -7.54 -9.98 -11.62
C PHE A 155 -7.86 -11.34 -12.26
N HIS A 156 -7.12 -12.39 -11.88
CA HIS A 156 -7.31 -13.71 -12.47
C HIS A 156 -8.69 -14.30 -12.11
N ALA A 157 -9.20 -14.03 -10.91
CA ALA A 157 -10.55 -14.42 -10.54
C ALA A 157 -11.63 -13.69 -11.34
N GLN A 158 -11.46 -12.39 -11.63
CA GLN A 158 -12.40 -11.62 -12.45
C GLN A 158 -12.38 -12.04 -13.92
N ALA A 159 -11.20 -12.39 -14.44
CA ALA A 159 -11.00 -12.81 -15.82
C ALA A 159 -11.30 -14.31 -16.05
N ASP A 160 -11.65 -15.07 -15.00
CA ASP A 160 -11.80 -16.53 -15.03
C ASP A 160 -10.54 -17.26 -15.55
N LEU A 161 -9.37 -16.76 -15.15
CA LEU A 161 -8.06 -17.26 -15.57
C LEU A 161 -7.36 -17.99 -14.43
N PRO A 162 -6.52 -19.00 -14.73
CA PRO A 162 -5.72 -19.66 -13.71
C PRO A 162 -4.65 -18.71 -13.16
N CYS A 163 -4.70 -18.40 -11.86
CA CYS A 163 -3.71 -17.54 -11.22
C CYS A 163 -2.32 -18.20 -11.19
N PRO A 164 -1.26 -17.53 -11.66
CA PRO A 164 0.11 -18.03 -11.55
C PRO A 164 0.56 -18.08 -10.08
N PRO A 165 1.61 -18.86 -9.76
CA PRO A 165 2.11 -18.96 -8.40
C PRO A 165 2.64 -17.62 -7.89
N ARG A 166 2.44 -17.37 -6.60
CA ARG A 166 2.99 -16.19 -5.92
C ARG A 166 4.51 -16.19 -6.04
N GLN A 167 5.06 -15.26 -6.80
CA GLN A 167 6.50 -15.01 -6.80
C GLN A 167 6.88 -14.31 -5.48
N ARG A 168 8.15 -14.18 -5.14
CA ARG A 168 8.53 -13.23 -4.09
C ARG A 168 8.66 -11.87 -4.77
N ALA A 169 7.92 -10.89 -4.27
CA ALA A 169 8.21 -9.51 -4.63
C ALA A 169 9.58 -9.19 -4.01
N ASN A 170 10.55 -8.90 -4.87
CA ASN A 170 11.86 -8.43 -4.44
C ASN A 170 11.67 -6.96 -4.05
N PHE A 171 11.37 -6.73 -2.77
CA PHE A 171 11.47 -5.41 -2.14
C PHE A 171 12.73 -5.41 -1.30
#